data_AF-A0A8J3BZP9-F1
#
_entry.id   AF-A0A8J3BZP9-F1
#
_cell.length_a   1.000
_cell.length_b   1.000
_cell.length_c   1.000
_cell.angle_alpha   90.00
_cell.angle_beta   90.00
_cell.angle_gamma   90.00
#
_symmetry.space_group_name_H-M   'P 1'
#
loop_
_entity.id
_entity.type
_entity.pdbx_description
1 polymer ?
#
loop_
_entity_poly.entity_id
_entity_poly.type
_entity_poly.pdbx_seq_one_letter_code
_entity_poly.pdbx_strand_id
1 'polypeptide(L)'
;MHDHPVRRRWAAALAFMVMVSGLAVAAAAPASAAPGDTGDDGEGGSKTLIQQLAAASKGYVEAKEALERSKKRQSELAAKLKELDGEIGPRQAALDEIVRRTYQTGRLGAVSALITGTGSGGLLDRAETLEKVAVKQDTAVKELIGTREEQARAKTAIDGEIKDQQKQVTVMAKRKNQAEDAIKAANARAAAAEAAARRRSNSSSSSSSGGGSSSGGGSSSGSAKAAAAPRNSDGSLPAEGCTVNDPTTSGCITPRMLHALQEAKKAGFNHYVACFRHQNSGEHPKGRACDFAADKNGFGGVATGSSKTYGNRLANFFISNSGRLGVLYVIWFRRIWLPSSGWKSYSGAHGDPSSNHENHVHLSVR
;
A
#
# COMPACT_ATOMS: atom_id res chain seq x y z
N MET A 1 5.17 -53.90 15.73
CA MET A 1 3.83 -54.13 16.31
C MET A 1 3.56 -53.03 17.32
N HIS A 2 2.69 -52.08 16.96
CA HIS A 2 1.59 -51.51 17.75
C HIS A 2 1.18 -50.21 17.06
N ASP A 3 0.21 -50.38 16.15
CA ASP A 3 -0.59 -49.34 15.52
C ASP A 3 -1.47 -48.64 16.55
N HIS A 4 -1.63 -47.33 16.43
CA HIS A 4 -2.86 -46.64 16.85
C HIS A 4 -3.24 -45.56 15.83
N PRO A 5 -4.37 -45.70 15.10
CA PRO A 5 -4.88 -44.70 14.20
C PRO A 5 -5.93 -43.82 14.89
N VAL A 6 -5.79 -42.50 14.80
CA VAL A 6 -6.85 -41.56 15.21
C VAL A 6 -7.64 -41.13 13.98
N ARG A 7 -8.83 -41.72 13.83
CA ARG A 7 -9.93 -41.16 13.02
C ARG A 7 -10.52 -39.97 13.75
N ARG A 8 -10.81 -38.87 13.04
CA ARG A 8 -11.96 -38.03 13.36
C ARG A 8 -12.48 -37.32 12.11
N ARG A 9 -13.81 -37.26 12.03
CA ARG A 9 -14.63 -37.06 10.84
C ARG A 9 -15.68 -35.97 11.17
N TRP A 10 -15.95 -35.10 10.19
CA TRP A 10 -17.14 -34.23 9.98
C TRP A 10 -17.39 -32.95 10.82
N ALA A 11 -17.61 -31.83 10.11
CA ALA A 11 -18.82 -30.97 10.13
C ALA A 11 -18.65 -29.83 9.09
N ALA A 12 -19.35 -29.86 7.95
CA ALA A 12 -20.61 -29.14 7.65
C ALA A 12 -20.42 -27.61 7.42
N ALA A 13 -20.56 -27.18 6.16
CA ALA A 13 -20.60 -25.77 5.75
C ALA A 13 -21.98 -25.46 5.12
N LEU A 14 -22.66 -24.45 5.66
CA LEU A 14 -23.95 -23.93 5.20
C LEU A 14 -23.74 -22.65 4.39
N ALA A 15 -24.49 -22.55 3.30
CA ALA A 15 -24.51 -21.45 2.34
C ALA A 15 -25.27 -20.22 2.84
N PHE A 16 -24.92 -19.04 2.34
CA PHE A 16 -25.85 -17.91 2.24
C PHE A 16 -25.58 -17.10 0.95
N MET A 17 -26.61 -17.00 0.12
CA MET A 17 -26.69 -16.17 -1.08
C MET A 17 -27.88 -15.23 -0.85
N VAL A 18 -27.67 -13.92 -0.95
CA VAL A 18 -28.75 -12.92 -0.87
C VAL A 18 -28.72 -12.08 -2.14
N MET A 19 -29.75 -12.29 -2.98
CA MET A 19 -30.17 -11.39 -4.05
C MET A 19 -31.18 -10.39 -3.49
N VAL A 20 -31.10 -9.12 -3.93
CA VAL A 20 -32.22 -8.18 -3.86
C VAL A 20 -32.30 -7.43 -5.18
N SER A 21 -33.49 -7.45 -5.77
CA SER A 21 -33.87 -6.77 -7.00
C SER A 21 -34.90 -5.67 -6.71
N GLY A 22 -34.86 -4.59 -7.51
CA GLY A 22 -36.05 -3.86 -7.94
C GLY A 22 -36.30 -2.48 -7.30
N LEU A 23 -36.29 -1.43 -8.12
CA LEU A 23 -37.20 -0.29 -7.97
C LEU A 23 -37.45 0.38 -9.33
N ALA A 24 -38.70 0.74 -9.59
CA ALA A 24 -39.24 1.29 -10.83
C ALA A 24 -38.97 2.81 -10.96
N VAL A 25 -38.88 3.31 -12.20
CA VAL A 25 -38.73 4.74 -12.54
C VAL A 25 -39.98 5.24 -13.26
N ALA A 26 -40.57 6.32 -12.75
CA ALA A 26 -41.57 7.13 -13.43
C ALA A 26 -40.89 8.23 -14.26
N ALA A 27 -41.43 8.50 -15.45
CA ALA A 27 -40.89 9.47 -16.40
C ALA A 27 -41.41 10.90 -16.12
N ALA A 28 -40.51 11.88 -16.18
CA ALA A 28 -40.84 13.30 -16.34
C ALA A 28 -39.88 13.93 -17.37
N ALA A 29 -40.39 14.91 -18.13
CA ALA A 29 -39.78 15.55 -19.30
C ALA A 29 -38.51 16.37 -18.99
N PRO A 30 -37.64 16.68 -19.98
CA PRO A 30 -36.30 17.19 -19.72
C PRO A 30 -36.28 18.70 -19.49
N ALA A 31 -35.76 19.12 -18.33
CA ALA A 31 -35.11 20.41 -18.15
C ALA A 31 -33.59 20.14 -18.11
N SER A 32 -32.80 20.95 -18.81
CA SER A 32 -31.33 20.82 -18.86
C SER A 32 -30.73 20.97 -17.46
N ALA A 33 -30.31 19.85 -16.87
CA ALA A 33 -29.68 19.81 -15.55
C ALA A 33 -28.16 20.05 -15.66
N ALA A 34 -27.63 20.78 -14.68
CA ALA A 34 -26.20 20.96 -14.49
C ALA A 34 -25.50 19.61 -14.17
N PRO A 35 -24.18 19.47 -14.44
CA PRO A 35 -23.44 18.24 -14.16
C PRO A 35 -23.53 17.87 -12.67
N GLY A 36 -24.17 16.75 -12.35
CA GLY A 36 -24.37 16.25 -10.98
C GLY A 36 -25.74 15.61 -10.72
N ASP A 37 -26.75 15.89 -11.54
CA ASP A 37 -28.13 15.40 -11.33
C ASP A 37 -28.42 14.02 -11.98
N THR A 38 -27.47 13.43 -12.71
CA THR A 38 -27.66 12.18 -13.45
C THR A 38 -27.20 10.91 -12.71
N GLY A 39 -26.72 11.05 -11.46
CA GLY A 39 -26.13 9.94 -10.68
C GLY A 39 -24.68 9.61 -11.05
N ASP A 40 -24.05 10.43 -11.90
CA ASP A 40 -22.61 10.54 -12.11
C ASP A 40 -22.06 11.55 -11.09
N ASP A 41 -21.04 11.16 -10.34
CA ASP A 41 -20.41 11.99 -9.30
C ASP A 41 -19.29 12.88 -9.85
N GLY A 42 -19.24 13.06 -11.17
CA GLY A 42 -18.28 13.91 -11.85
C GLY A 42 -16.86 13.33 -11.88
N GLU A 43 -16.69 12.06 -11.48
CA GLU A 43 -15.46 11.26 -11.62
C GLU A 43 -15.59 10.22 -12.75
N GLY A 44 -16.63 10.33 -13.60
CA GLY A 44 -16.74 9.60 -14.86
C GLY A 44 -17.05 8.11 -14.68
N GLY A 45 -17.63 7.72 -13.55
CA GLY A 45 -17.99 6.35 -13.25
C GLY A 45 -19.18 6.27 -12.31
N SER A 46 -19.89 5.14 -12.31
CA SER A 46 -20.95 4.95 -11.32
C SER A 46 -20.37 5.04 -9.90
N LYS A 47 -21.12 5.60 -8.95
CA LYS A 47 -20.78 5.63 -7.52
C LYS A 47 -20.19 4.31 -6.99
N THR A 48 -20.79 3.18 -7.35
CA THR A 48 -20.31 1.84 -6.93
C THR A 48 -18.94 1.51 -7.49
N LEU A 49 -18.68 1.83 -8.77
CA LEU A 49 -17.38 1.62 -9.40
C LEU A 49 -16.29 2.43 -8.69
N ILE A 50 -16.52 3.73 -8.50
CA ILE A 50 -15.56 4.62 -7.84
C ILE A 50 -15.25 4.13 -6.42
N GLN A 51 -16.27 3.76 -5.65
CA GLN A 51 -16.09 3.19 -4.31
C GLN A 51 -15.27 1.90 -4.33
N GLN A 52 -15.54 0.99 -5.26
CA GLN A 52 -14.77 -0.26 -5.42
C GLN A 52 -13.32 0.02 -5.78
N LEU A 53 -13.06 0.97 -6.68
CA LEU A 53 -11.71 1.33 -7.11
C LEU A 53 -10.92 2.04 -6.00
N ALA A 54 -11.55 2.95 -5.28
CA ALA A 54 -10.93 3.60 -4.12
C ALA A 54 -10.57 2.59 -3.03
N ALA A 55 -11.50 1.67 -2.69
CA ALA A 55 -11.27 0.63 -1.69
C ALA A 55 -10.18 -0.36 -2.11
N ALA A 56 -10.22 -0.83 -3.37
CA ALA A 56 -9.24 -1.76 -3.89
C ALA A 56 -7.84 -1.11 -3.96
N SER A 57 -7.74 0.11 -4.47
CA SER A 57 -6.48 0.84 -4.58
C SER A 57 -5.89 1.17 -3.22
N LYS A 58 -6.71 1.64 -2.27
CA LYS A 58 -6.28 1.89 -0.89
C LYS A 58 -5.74 0.61 -0.26
N GLY A 59 -6.49 -0.49 -0.34
CA GLY A 59 -6.07 -1.77 0.21
C GLY A 59 -4.80 -2.34 -0.45
N TYR A 60 -4.60 -2.10 -1.75
CA TYR A 60 -3.37 -2.49 -2.44
C TYR A 60 -2.16 -1.68 -1.95
N VAL A 61 -2.30 -0.35 -1.85
CA VAL A 61 -1.24 0.54 -1.37
C VAL A 61 -0.89 0.21 0.09
N GLU A 62 -1.88 0.00 0.95
CA GLU A 62 -1.68 -0.42 2.35
C GLU A 62 -0.91 -1.74 2.46
N ALA A 63 -1.31 -2.75 1.68
CA ALA A 63 -0.64 -4.04 1.67
C ALA A 63 0.79 -3.95 1.13
N LYS A 64 1.02 -3.13 0.10
CA LYS A 64 2.37 -2.85 -0.43
C LYS A 64 3.26 -2.19 0.62
N GLU A 65 2.75 -1.20 1.36
CA GLU A 65 3.50 -0.56 2.43
C GLU A 65 3.81 -1.54 3.57
N ALA A 66 2.84 -2.38 3.95
CA ALA A 66 3.05 -3.42 4.96
C ALA A 66 4.11 -4.45 4.52
N LEU A 67 4.11 -4.83 3.25
CA LEU A 67 5.11 -5.73 2.67
C LEU A 67 6.53 -5.15 2.78
N GLU A 68 6.70 -3.88 2.40
CA GLU A 68 8.02 -3.24 2.45
C GLU A 68 8.50 -3.02 3.90
N ARG A 69 7.60 -2.71 4.83
CA ARG A 69 7.94 -2.67 6.27
C ARG A 69 8.41 -4.03 6.78
N SER A 70 7.69 -5.10 6.43
CA SER A 70 8.04 -6.46 6.83
C SER A 70 9.39 -6.92 6.27
N LYS A 71 9.68 -6.60 5.00
CA LYS A 71 11.00 -6.86 4.40
C LYS A 71 12.13 -6.12 5.11
N LYS A 72 11.91 -4.84 5.47
CA LYS A 72 12.90 -4.06 6.23
C LYS A 72 13.18 -4.73 7.58
N ARG A 73 12.12 -5.10 8.32
CA ARG A 73 12.26 -5.77 9.61
C ARG A 73 12.91 -7.14 9.50
N GLN A 74 12.60 -7.91 8.46
CA GLN A 74 13.27 -9.16 8.15
C GLN A 74 14.78 -8.95 7.94
N SER A 75 15.19 -7.91 7.21
CA SER A 75 16.61 -7.57 7.01
C SER A 75 17.32 -7.21 8.30
N GLU A 76 16.67 -6.43 9.19
CA GLU A 76 17.20 -6.06 10.50
C GLU A 76 17.36 -7.29 11.41
N LEU A 77 16.36 -8.17 11.43
CA LEU A 77 16.41 -9.43 12.18
C LEU A 77 17.49 -10.38 11.63
N ALA A 78 17.68 -10.44 10.31
CA ALA A 78 18.73 -11.24 9.69
C ALA A 78 20.13 -10.71 10.05
N ALA A 79 20.31 -9.39 10.11
CA ALA A 79 21.55 -8.79 10.59
C ALA A 79 21.82 -9.14 12.06
N LYS A 80 20.80 -9.03 12.92
CA LYS A 80 20.92 -9.43 14.35
C LYS A 80 21.19 -10.93 14.51
N LEU A 81 20.57 -11.78 13.70
CA LEU A 81 20.82 -13.21 13.72
C LEU A 81 22.30 -13.52 13.39
N LYS A 82 22.85 -12.87 12.37
CA LYS A 82 24.27 -13.02 12.00
C LYS A 82 25.21 -12.60 13.14
N GLU A 83 24.90 -11.52 13.83
CA GLU A 83 25.64 -11.07 15.01
C GLU A 83 25.63 -12.14 16.12
N LEU A 84 24.43 -12.61 16.49
CA LEU A 84 24.26 -13.66 17.51
C LEU A 84 24.97 -14.96 17.14
N ASP A 85 24.92 -15.38 15.87
CA ASP A 85 25.64 -16.55 15.36
C ASP A 85 27.16 -16.40 15.56
N GLY A 86 27.69 -15.19 15.36
CA GLY A 86 29.09 -14.87 15.59
C GLY A 86 29.50 -14.89 17.07
N GLU A 87 28.58 -14.60 17.99
CA GLU A 87 28.84 -14.62 19.43
C GLU A 87 28.79 -16.03 20.05
N ILE A 88 27.99 -16.94 19.50
CA ILE A 88 27.80 -18.28 20.07
C ILE A 88 29.12 -19.07 20.12
N GLY A 89 29.94 -19.01 19.07
CA GLY A 89 31.22 -19.73 19.02
C GLY A 89 32.18 -19.33 20.14
N PRO A 90 32.52 -18.04 20.29
CA PRO A 90 33.33 -17.53 21.40
C PRO A 90 32.76 -17.85 22.79
N ARG A 91 31.44 -17.68 22.99
CA ARG A 91 30.79 -17.99 24.28
C ARG A 91 30.82 -19.48 24.60
N GLN A 92 30.65 -20.35 23.59
CA GLN A 92 30.80 -21.80 23.75
C GLN A 92 32.25 -22.17 24.11
N ALA A 93 33.25 -21.60 23.42
CA ALA A 93 34.65 -21.85 23.72
C ALA A 93 35.03 -21.42 25.16
N ALA A 94 34.48 -20.30 25.63
CA ALA A 94 34.68 -19.86 27.01
C ALA A 94 34.11 -20.86 28.04
N LEU A 95 32.91 -21.39 27.77
CA LEU A 95 32.31 -22.44 28.59
C LEU A 95 33.12 -23.75 28.54
N ASP A 96 33.58 -24.16 27.37
CA ASP A 96 34.38 -25.39 27.20
C ASP A 96 35.70 -25.31 27.98
N GLU A 97 36.34 -24.14 28.01
CA GLU A 97 37.54 -23.89 28.81
C GLU A 97 37.28 -23.97 30.32
N ILE A 98 36.14 -23.42 30.77
CA ILE A 98 35.68 -23.54 32.17
C ILE A 98 35.48 -25.01 32.55
N VAL A 99 34.79 -25.78 31.71
CA VAL A 99 34.52 -27.21 31.94
C VAL A 99 35.82 -28.01 31.96
N ARG A 100 36.71 -27.77 31.01
CA ARG A 100 38.01 -28.43 30.91
C ARG A 100 38.86 -28.20 32.17
N ARG A 101 38.96 -26.96 32.65
CA ARG A 101 39.69 -26.64 33.89
C ARG A 101 39.09 -27.33 35.09
N THR A 102 37.76 -27.29 35.23
CA THR A 102 37.04 -27.93 36.33
C THR A 102 37.27 -29.45 36.36
N TYR A 103 37.32 -30.08 35.18
CA TYR A 103 37.61 -31.51 35.04
C TYR A 103 39.06 -31.84 35.41
N GLN A 104 40.03 -31.04 34.96
CA GLN A 104 41.46 -31.25 35.25
C GLN A 104 41.81 -31.07 36.73
N THR A 105 41.25 -30.06 37.39
CA THR A 105 41.53 -29.81 38.82
C THR A 105 40.69 -30.71 39.74
N GLY A 106 39.57 -31.24 39.26
CA GLY A 106 38.59 -31.98 40.06
C GLY A 106 37.89 -31.10 41.11
N ARG A 107 36.74 -31.56 41.62
CA ARG A 107 35.99 -30.84 42.67
C ARG A 107 36.77 -30.72 43.98
N LEU A 108 37.60 -31.73 44.29
CA LEU A 108 38.43 -31.75 45.49
C LEU A 108 39.68 -30.87 45.37
N GLY A 109 40.13 -30.53 44.16
CA GLY A 109 41.31 -29.68 43.97
C GLY A 109 41.10 -28.24 44.41
N ALA A 110 39.90 -27.69 44.18
CA ALA A 110 39.55 -26.35 44.66
C ALA A 110 39.43 -26.28 46.19
N VAL A 111 38.86 -27.33 46.81
CA VAL A 111 38.77 -27.45 48.27
C VAL A 111 40.15 -27.69 48.90
N SER A 112 40.99 -28.50 48.25
CA SER A 112 42.37 -28.73 48.68
C SER A 112 43.22 -27.45 48.56
N ALA A 113 43.03 -26.66 47.50
CA ALA A 113 43.71 -25.37 47.32
C ALA A 113 43.29 -24.32 48.37
N LEU A 114 42.06 -24.40 48.89
CA LEU A 114 41.60 -23.59 50.02
C LEU A 114 42.29 -24.00 51.34
N ILE A 115 42.49 -25.30 51.57
CA ILE A 115 42.93 -25.86 52.87
C ILE A 115 44.46 -25.95 53.01
N THR A 116 45.19 -26.24 51.92
CA THR A 116 46.65 -26.51 51.97
C THR A 116 47.54 -25.27 51.92
N GLY A 117 46.97 -24.07 51.78
CA GLY A 117 47.73 -22.82 51.73
C GLY A 117 48.30 -22.42 53.09
N THR A 118 49.62 -22.21 53.16
CA THR A 118 50.35 -21.82 54.37
C THR A 118 50.02 -20.38 54.81
N GLY A 119 49.06 -20.22 55.75
CA GLY A 119 48.84 -18.97 56.50
C GLY A 119 47.38 -18.51 56.59
N SER A 120 46.94 -18.16 57.80
CA SER A 120 45.57 -17.76 58.17
C SER A 120 45.06 -16.48 57.49
N GLY A 121 45.95 -15.59 57.03
CA GLY A 121 45.58 -14.37 56.29
C GLY A 121 45.23 -14.58 54.81
N GLY A 122 45.61 -15.70 54.20
CA GLY A 122 45.38 -15.95 52.77
C GLY A 122 44.11 -16.75 52.43
N LEU A 123 43.36 -17.20 53.44
CA LEU A 123 42.14 -18.00 53.23
C LEU A 123 41.01 -17.15 52.64
N LEU A 124 40.82 -15.92 53.17
CA LEU A 124 39.81 -14.98 52.70
C LEU A 124 40.05 -14.56 51.24
N ASP A 125 41.28 -14.20 50.86
CA ASP A 125 41.62 -13.83 49.48
C ASP A 125 41.37 -14.98 48.48
N ARG A 126 41.67 -16.22 48.88
CA ARG A 126 41.39 -17.42 48.06
C ARG A 126 39.89 -17.68 47.95
N ALA A 127 39.14 -17.49 49.03
CA ALA A 127 37.69 -17.60 49.04
C ALA A 127 37.04 -16.54 48.11
N GLU A 128 37.48 -15.28 48.19
CA GLU A 128 37.03 -14.20 47.30
C GLU A 128 37.37 -14.50 45.83
N THR A 129 38.58 -15.03 45.57
CA THR A 129 38.98 -15.41 44.22
C THR A 129 38.11 -16.54 43.66
N LEU A 130 37.79 -17.55 44.47
CA LEU A 130 36.90 -18.64 44.10
C LEU A 130 35.47 -18.17 43.86
N GLU A 131 34.97 -17.24 44.68
CA GLU A 131 33.67 -16.60 44.46
C GLU A 131 33.64 -15.85 43.13
N LYS A 132 34.66 -15.02 42.84
CA LYS A 132 34.78 -14.33 41.55
C LYS A 132 34.81 -15.29 40.36
N VAL A 133 35.50 -16.43 40.49
CA VAL A 133 35.50 -17.48 39.46
C VAL A 133 34.11 -18.08 39.29
N ALA A 134 33.43 -18.45 40.38
CA ALA A 134 32.07 -19.00 40.32
C ALA A 134 31.08 -18.02 39.66
N VAL A 135 31.14 -16.73 40.01
CA VAL A 135 30.32 -15.68 39.37
C VAL A 135 30.62 -15.57 37.88
N LYS A 136 31.89 -15.61 37.47
CA LYS A 136 32.26 -15.60 36.04
C LYS A 136 31.76 -16.84 35.30
N GLN A 137 31.81 -18.01 35.92
CA GLN A 137 31.33 -19.26 35.33
C GLN A 137 29.81 -19.23 35.13
N ASP A 138 29.07 -18.80 36.14
CA ASP A 138 27.62 -18.63 36.07
C ASP A 138 27.23 -17.58 35.00
N THR A 139 27.97 -16.47 34.93
CA THR A 139 27.78 -15.44 33.90
C THR A 139 27.98 -16.01 32.49
N ALA A 140 29.07 -16.75 32.24
CA ALA A 140 29.35 -17.34 30.93
C ALA A 140 28.25 -18.32 30.46
N VAL A 141 27.72 -19.13 31.39
CA VAL A 141 26.59 -20.03 31.10
C VAL A 141 25.33 -19.24 30.76
N LYS A 142 24.98 -18.23 31.59
CA LYS A 142 23.80 -17.37 31.37
C LYS A 142 23.88 -16.61 30.06
N GLU A 143 25.05 -16.07 29.72
CA GLU A 143 25.29 -15.34 28.47
C GLU A 143 25.13 -16.25 27.25
N LEU A 144 25.65 -17.48 27.27
CA LEU A 144 25.48 -18.43 26.17
C LEU A 144 24.02 -18.84 25.99
N ILE A 145 23.33 -19.16 27.09
CA ILE A 145 21.90 -19.50 27.08
C ILE A 145 21.10 -18.31 26.52
N GLY A 146 21.33 -17.11 27.04
CA GLY A 146 20.68 -15.89 26.59
C GLY A 146 20.87 -15.62 25.09
N THR A 147 22.08 -15.76 24.56
CA THR A 147 22.35 -15.62 23.13
C THR A 147 21.61 -16.66 22.30
N ARG A 148 21.60 -17.93 22.72
CA ARG A 148 20.86 -18.98 21.99
C ARG A 148 19.35 -18.75 22.01
N GLU A 149 18.81 -18.27 23.10
CA GLU A 149 17.40 -17.90 23.16
C GLU A 149 17.09 -16.70 22.27
N GLU A 150 17.93 -15.66 22.26
CA GLU A 150 17.78 -14.53 21.34
C GLU A 150 17.88 -14.97 19.88
N GLN A 151 18.80 -15.88 19.57
CA GLN A 151 18.97 -16.45 18.24
C GLN A 151 17.70 -17.20 17.80
N ALA A 152 17.14 -18.03 18.69
CA ALA A 152 15.88 -18.74 18.43
C ALA A 152 14.71 -17.77 18.22
N ARG A 153 14.58 -16.74 19.07
CA ARG A 153 13.56 -15.69 18.93
C ARG A 153 13.70 -14.93 17.61
N ALA A 154 14.92 -14.58 17.20
CA ALA A 154 15.19 -13.91 15.93
C ALA A 154 14.77 -14.78 14.73
N LYS A 155 15.10 -16.07 14.74
CA LYS A 155 14.67 -17.02 13.70
C LYS A 155 13.14 -17.11 13.60
N THR A 156 12.45 -17.28 14.73
CA THR A 156 10.97 -17.31 14.75
C THR A 156 10.37 -16.00 14.26
N ALA A 157 10.96 -14.85 14.60
CA ALA A 157 10.51 -13.55 14.12
C ALA A 157 10.68 -13.42 12.60
N ILE A 158 11.81 -13.87 12.03
CA ILE A 158 12.04 -13.91 10.58
C ILE A 158 10.98 -14.75 9.87
N ASP A 159 10.66 -15.94 10.40
CA ASP A 159 9.60 -16.80 9.85
C ASP A 159 8.22 -16.12 9.90
N GLY A 160 7.96 -15.37 10.97
CA GLY A 160 6.77 -14.52 11.11
C GLY A 160 6.69 -13.47 10.00
N GLU A 161 7.78 -12.72 9.78
CA GLU A 161 7.86 -11.73 8.71
C GLU A 161 7.64 -12.37 7.34
N ILE A 162 8.24 -13.52 7.04
CA ILE A 162 8.05 -14.20 5.74
C ILE A 162 6.57 -14.56 5.51
N LYS A 163 5.87 -15.07 6.54
CA LYS A 163 4.43 -15.36 6.45
C LYS A 163 3.61 -14.10 6.22
N ASP A 164 3.95 -13.01 6.91
CA ASP A 164 3.29 -11.72 6.72
C ASP A 164 3.51 -11.17 5.30
N GLN A 165 4.72 -11.29 4.75
CA GLN A 165 5.01 -10.90 3.36
C GLN A 165 4.14 -11.68 2.37
N GLN A 166 4.04 -13.01 2.51
CA GLN A 166 3.18 -13.85 1.67
C GLN A 166 1.70 -13.44 1.75
N LYS A 167 1.23 -13.12 2.96
CA LYS A 167 -0.12 -12.60 3.19
C LYS A 167 -0.33 -11.28 2.46
N GLN A 168 0.61 -10.33 2.56
CA GLN A 168 0.49 -9.04 1.86
C GLN A 168 0.49 -9.20 0.34
N VAL A 169 1.34 -10.06 -0.22
CA VAL A 169 1.33 -10.38 -1.66
C VAL A 169 -0.03 -10.94 -2.09
N THR A 170 -0.62 -11.82 -1.28
CA THR A 170 -1.97 -12.38 -1.54
C THR A 170 -3.05 -11.29 -1.50
N VAL A 171 -2.99 -10.40 -0.50
CA VAL A 171 -3.92 -9.26 -0.41
C VAL A 171 -3.78 -8.36 -1.64
N MET A 172 -2.55 -8.01 -2.04
CA MET A 172 -2.27 -7.21 -3.22
C MET A 172 -2.85 -7.84 -4.49
N ALA A 173 -2.66 -9.15 -4.69
CA ALA A 173 -3.24 -9.87 -5.83
C ALA A 173 -4.78 -9.83 -5.82
N LYS A 174 -5.40 -10.05 -4.67
CA LYS A 174 -6.86 -9.96 -4.52
C LYS A 174 -7.38 -8.55 -4.83
N ARG A 175 -6.73 -7.51 -4.32
CA ARG A 175 -7.13 -6.11 -4.58
C ARG A 175 -6.94 -5.72 -6.04
N LYS A 176 -5.88 -6.21 -6.69
CA LYS A 176 -5.69 -6.05 -8.14
C LYS A 176 -6.87 -6.64 -8.91
N ASN A 177 -7.22 -7.90 -8.66
CA ASN A 177 -8.32 -8.57 -9.35
C ASN A 177 -9.66 -7.86 -9.11
N GLN A 178 -9.94 -7.45 -7.87
CA GLN A 178 -11.15 -6.69 -7.54
C GLN A 178 -11.27 -5.39 -8.36
N ALA A 179 -10.18 -4.65 -8.53
CA ALA A 179 -10.18 -3.42 -9.32
C ALA A 179 -10.35 -3.71 -10.83
N GLU A 180 -9.65 -4.72 -11.36
CA GLU A 180 -9.73 -5.10 -12.77
C GLU A 180 -11.13 -5.63 -13.15
N ASP A 181 -11.74 -6.45 -12.29
CA ASP A 181 -13.09 -6.98 -12.49
C ASP A 181 -14.14 -5.86 -12.44
N ALA A 182 -14.00 -4.91 -11.51
CA ALA A 182 -14.89 -3.76 -11.40
C ALA A 182 -14.84 -2.90 -12.67
N ILE A 183 -13.64 -2.60 -13.19
CA ILE A 183 -13.46 -1.85 -14.44
C ILE A 183 -14.04 -2.62 -15.62
N LYS A 184 -13.76 -3.93 -15.73
CA LYS A 184 -14.27 -4.76 -16.81
C LYS A 184 -15.80 -4.77 -16.83
N ALA A 185 -16.43 -4.93 -15.67
CA ALA A 185 -17.88 -4.89 -15.54
C ALA A 185 -18.46 -3.52 -15.91
N ALA A 186 -17.83 -2.43 -15.46
CA ALA A 186 -18.24 -1.08 -15.80
C ALA A 186 -18.14 -0.79 -17.30
N ASN A 187 -17.02 -1.15 -17.92
CA ASN A 187 -16.82 -0.96 -19.36
C ASN A 187 -17.80 -1.79 -20.20
N ALA A 188 -18.10 -3.02 -19.78
CA ALA A 188 -19.11 -3.84 -20.45
C ALA A 188 -20.51 -3.21 -20.36
N ARG A 189 -20.87 -2.65 -19.19
CA ARG A 189 -22.13 -1.92 -19.02
C ARG A 189 -22.20 -0.66 -19.88
N ALA A 190 -21.10 0.11 -19.94
CA ALA A 190 -21.02 1.31 -20.77
C ALA A 190 -21.16 0.97 -22.26
N ALA A 191 -20.46 -0.07 -22.74
CA ALA A 191 -20.57 -0.54 -24.12
C ALA A 191 -22.00 -1.02 -24.46
N ALA A 192 -22.66 -1.72 -23.54
CA ALA A 192 -24.04 -2.14 -23.70
C ALA A 192 -25.01 -0.94 -23.75
N ALA A 193 -24.81 0.06 -22.90
CA ALA A 193 -25.60 1.29 -22.90
C ALA A 193 -25.42 2.09 -24.20
N GLU A 194 -24.18 2.21 -24.70
CA GLU A 194 -23.89 2.87 -25.98
C GLU A 194 -24.54 2.12 -27.15
N ALA A 195 -24.44 0.79 -27.18
CA ALA A 195 -25.10 -0.04 -28.20
C ALA A 195 -26.63 0.12 -28.16
N ALA A 196 -27.22 0.20 -26.96
CA ALA A 196 -28.65 0.45 -26.80
C ALA A 196 -29.05 1.87 -27.27
N ALA A 197 -28.26 2.89 -26.96
CA ALA A 197 -28.47 4.25 -27.43
C ALA A 197 -28.39 4.35 -28.96
N ARG A 198 -27.39 3.72 -29.58
CA ARG A 198 -27.26 3.62 -31.05
C ARG A 198 -28.45 2.92 -31.69
N ARG A 199 -28.97 1.84 -31.07
CA ARG A 199 -30.18 1.15 -31.56
C ARG A 199 -31.42 2.04 -31.49
N ARG A 200 -31.52 2.92 -30.49
CA ARG A 200 -32.61 3.90 -30.36
C ARG A 200 -32.47 5.06 -31.33
N SER A 201 -31.24 5.51 -31.64
CA SER A 201 -31.00 6.58 -32.61
C SER A 201 -31.13 6.12 -34.06
N ASN A 202 -30.96 4.82 -34.34
CA ASN A 202 -31.08 4.27 -35.69
C ASN A 202 -32.53 4.15 -36.21
N SER A 203 -33.54 4.73 -35.52
CA SER A 203 -34.87 5.01 -36.09
C SER A 203 -34.94 6.37 -36.80
N SER A 204 -33.82 7.08 -36.94
CA SER A 204 -33.71 8.35 -37.67
C SER A 204 -32.31 8.49 -38.27
N SER A 205 -32.20 8.09 -39.53
CA SER A 205 -31.17 8.41 -40.53
C SER A 205 -29.67 8.09 -40.26
N SER A 206 -29.11 7.47 -41.28
CA SER A 206 -27.71 7.20 -41.62
C SER A 206 -26.73 8.37 -41.47
N SER A 207 -25.52 8.12 -40.97
CA SER A 207 -24.30 8.01 -41.80
C SER A 207 -22.97 8.27 -41.05
N SER A 208 -21.95 7.59 -41.57
CA SER A 208 -20.51 7.87 -41.55
C SER A 208 -19.64 7.49 -40.33
N SER A 209 -18.66 6.66 -40.67
CA SER A 209 -17.66 6.00 -39.86
C SER A 209 -16.43 6.90 -39.67
N GLY A 210 -15.82 6.85 -38.48
CA GLY A 210 -14.52 7.48 -38.21
C GLY A 210 -13.81 6.74 -37.10
N GLY A 211 -13.15 5.62 -37.43
CA GLY A 211 -12.31 4.87 -36.51
C GLY A 211 -10.93 5.53 -36.39
N GLY A 212 -10.56 5.93 -35.18
CA GLY A 212 -9.23 6.46 -34.86
C GLY A 212 -8.68 5.80 -33.61
N SER A 213 -8.03 4.65 -33.76
CA SER A 213 -7.16 4.08 -32.73
C SER A 213 -5.85 4.86 -32.69
N SER A 214 -5.41 5.29 -31.51
CA SER A 214 -4.06 5.82 -31.32
C SER A 214 -3.48 5.28 -30.02
N SER A 215 -2.66 4.25 -30.19
CA SER A 215 -1.73 3.70 -29.22
C SER A 215 -0.62 4.72 -28.95
N GLY A 216 -0.61 5.32 -27.75
CA GLY A 216 0.46 6.21 -27.31
C GLY A 216 1.40 5.48 -26.35
N GLY A 217 2.53 5.02 -26.88
CA GLY A 217 3.66 4.47 -26.12
C GLY A 217 4.30 5.54 -25.24
N GLY A 218 4.70 5.14 -24.03
CA GLY A 218 5.31 6.02 -23.05
C GLY A 218 6.71 6.45 -23.45
N SER A 219 6.96 7.76 -23.39
CA SER A 219 8.29 8.32 -23.24
C SER A 219 8.48 8.75 -21.79
N SER A 220 9.31 8.01 -21.07
CA SER A 220 9.82 8.38 -19.75
C SER A 220 10.84 9.51 -19.91
N SER A 221 10.37 10.73 -20.11
CA SER A 221 11.17 11.91 -19.76
C SER A 221 11.24 11.96 -18.23
N GLY A 222 12.45 12.12 -17.68
CA GLY A 222 12.70 12.13 -16.23
C GLY A 222 11.79 13.14 -15.54
N SER A 223 10.67 12.64 -15.01
CA SER A 223 9.68 13.49 -14.34
C SER A 223 10.31 14.00 -13.05
N ALA A 224 10.13 15.29 -12.76
CA ALA A 224 10.60 15.89 -11.53
C ALA A 224 10.19 15.02 -10.33
N LYS A 225 11.15 14.73 -9.45
CA LYS A 225 10.93 13.88 -8.27
C LYS A 225 10.25 14.74 -7.21
N ALA A 226 8.97 14.48 -6.93
CA ALA A 226 8.22 15.18 -5.89
C ALA A 226 8.84 14.92 -4.50
N ALA A 227 8.66 15.78 -3.51
CA ALA A 227 8.91 15.45 -2.11
C ALA A 227 7.94 14.33 -1.65
N ALA A 228 8.42 13.41 -0.81
CA ALA A 228 7.55 12.37 -0.27
C ALA A 228 6.61 12.98 0.78
N ALA A 229 5.34 12.59 0.74
CA ALA A 229 4.37 12.98 1.76
C ALA A 229 4.84 12.49 3.14
N PRO A 230 4.53 13.22 4.22
CA PRO A 230 4.82 12.79 5.58
C PRO A 230 4.28 11.38 5.87
N ARG A 231 5.07 10.60 6.61
CA ARG A 231 4.79 9.20 6.98
C ARG A 231 4.86 9.04 8.49
N ASN A 232 4.10 8.08 9.01
CA ASN A 232 4.19 7.64 10.40
C ASN A 232 5.59 7.06 10.69
N SER A 233 5.93 6.88 11.98
CA SER A 233 7.20 6.28 12.41
C SER A 233 7.41 4.87 11.86
N ASP A 234 6.33 4.11 11.64
CA ASP A 234 6.39 2.80 11.01
C ASP A 234 6.62 2.88 9.49
N GLY A 235 6.49 4.06 8.87
CA GLY A 235 6.64 4.28 7.43
C GLY A 235 5.33 4.19 6.65
N SER A 236 4.18 3.94 7.28
CA SER A 236 2.87 4.00 6.64
C SER A 236 2.43 5.44 6.35
N LEU A 237 1.56 5.62 5.36
CA LEU A 237 0.86 6.90 5.19
C LEU A 237 -0.20 7.08 6.28
N PRO A 238 -0.25 8.24 6.97
CA PRO A 238 -1.29 8.50 7.96
C PRO A 238 -2.68 8.54 7.31
N ALA A 239 -3.69 8.14 8.07
CA ALA A 239 -5.07 8.41 7.70
C ALA A 239 -5.34 9.90 7.88
N GLU A 240 -5.83 10.55 6.83
CA GLU A 240 -6.06 11.99 6.83
C GLU A 240 -7.52 12.28 6.44
N GLY A 241 -8.07 13.31 7.08
CA GLY A 241 -9.40 13.82 6.77
C GLY A 241 -9.32 15.18 6.06
N CYS A 242 -10.47 15.64 5.60
CA CYS A 242 -10.68 16.96 5.04
C CYS A 242 -10.51 18.01 6.15
N THR A 243 -9.30 18.55 6.31
CA THR A 243 -8.94 19.43 7.45
C THR A 243 -8.24 20.72 7.04
N VAL A 244 -7.83 20.84 5.77
CA VAL A 244 -7.14 22.02 5.25
C VAL A 244 -8.05 22.73 4.28
N ASN A 245 -8.19 24.05 4.37
CA ASN A 245 -9.00 24.81 3.40
C ASN A 245 -8.48 24.56 1.98
N ASP A 246 -9.38 24.26 1.05
CA ASP A 246 -9.03 24.05 -0.35
C ASP A 246 -8.60 25.39 -0.98
N PRO A 247 -7.34 25.53 -1.46
CA PRO A 247 -6.88 26.76 -2.09
C PRO A 247 -7.35 26.91 -3.54
N THR A 248 -8.10 25.95 -4.09
CA THR A 248 -8.52 25.92 -5.50
C THR A 248 -10.01 26.16 -5.71
N THR A 249 -10.85 25.80 -4.72
CA THR A 249 -12.31 25.98 -4.80
C THR A 249 -12.86 26.49 -3.46
N SER A 250 -13.80 25.76 -2.84
CA SER A 250 -14.37 26.00 -1.52
C SER A 250 -14.22 24.74 -0.66
N GLY A 251 -14.56 24.79 0.63
CA GLY A 251 -14.48 23.59 1.49
C GLY A 251 -13.04 23.20 1.86
N CYS A 252 -12.75 21.90 1.91
CA CYS A 252 -11.48 21.40 2.42
C CYS A 252 -10.85 20.27 1.57
N ILE A 253 -9.55 20.10 1.75
CA ILE A 253 -8.75 18.99 1.25
C ILE A 253 -7.95 18.33 2.37
N THR A 254 -7.43 17.12 2.12
CA THR A 254 -6.47 16.50 3.03
C THR A 254 -5.10 17.19 2.93
N PRO A 255 -4.28 17.16 4.01
CA PRO A 255 -2.89 17.60 3.94
C PRO A 255 -2.11 16.96 2.79
N ARG A 256 -2.33 15.66 2.51
CA ARG A 256 -1.71 14.92 1.40
C ARG A 256 -2.14 15.44 0.03
N MET A 257 -3.41 15.78 -0.14
CA MET A 257 -3.91 16.35 -1.39
C MET A 257 -3.32 17.74 -1.62
N LEU A 258 -3.24 18.58 -0.57
CA LEU A 258 -2.54 19.86 -0.63
C LEU A 258 -1.06 19.68 -1.02
N HIS A 259 -0.37 18.73 -0.40
CA HIS A 259 1.03 18.41 -0.71
C HIS A 259 1.20 18.00 -2.18
N ALA A 260 0.35 17.10 -2.69
CA ALA A 260 0.39 16.68 -4.09
C ALA A 260 0.09 17.83 -5.07
N LEU A 261 -0.84 18.73 -4.73
CA LEU A 261 -1.09 19.96 -5.49
C LEU A 261 0.14 20.87 -5.53
N GLN A 262 0.79 21.09 -4.39
CA GLN A 262 2.00 21.92 -4.29
C GLN A 262 3.18 21.33 -5.08
N GLU A 263 3.38 20.02 -5.00
CA GLU A 263 4.44 19.33 -5.73
C GLU A 263 4.20 19.35 -7.25
N ALA A 264 2.94 19.25 -7.71
CA ALA A 264 2.61 19.43 -9.12
C ALA A 264 2.94 20.85 -9.59
N LYS A 265 2.53 21.88 -8.83
CA LYS A 265 2.85 23.30 -9.14
C LYS A 265 4.36 23.54 -9.19
N LYS A 266 5.10 23.00 -8.21
CA LYS A 266 6.56 23.06 -8.15
C LYS A 266 7.23 22.39 -9.36
N ALA A 267 6.64 21.32 -9.88
CA ALA A 267 7.08 20.65 -11.10
C ALA A 267 6.68 21.38 -12.39
N GLY A 268 6.05 22.57 -12.29
CA GLY A 268 5.68 23.42 -13.42
C GLY A 268 4.26 23.20 -13.94
N PHE A 269 3.44 22.40 -13.25
CA PHE A 269 2.05 22.16 -13.62
C PHE A 269 1.13 23.19 -12.95
N ASN A 270 0.99 24.35 -13.61
CA ASN A 270 0.33 25.54 -13.07
C ASN A 270 -1.00 25.91 -13.78
N HIS A 271 -1.58 24.98 -14.53
CA HIS A 271 -2.91 25.17 -15.13
C HIS A 271 -4.00 25.20 -14.05
N TYR A 272 -5.22 25.60 -14.43
CA TYR A 272 -6.39 25.58 -13.56
C TYR A 272 -6.58 24.22 -12.86
N VAL A 273 -6.96 24.25 -11.59
CA VAL A 273 -7.23 23.04 -10.78
C VAL A 273 -8.52 23.26 -10.02
N ALA A 274 -9.34 22.22 -9.89
CA ALA A 274 -10.47 22.20 -8.97
C ALA A 274 -10.41 20.96 -8.09
N CYS A 275 -10.33 21.14 -6.77
CA CYS A 275 -10.20 20.04 -5.82
C CYS A 275 -11.52 19.67 -5.15
N PHE A 276 -12.00 20.43 -4.18
CA PHE A 276 -13.18 20.02 -3.44
C PHE A 276 -14.49 20.27 -4.21
N ARG A 277 -15.46 19.37 -4.04
CA ARG A 277 -16.84 19.53 -4.53
C ARG A 277 -17.83 18.97 -3.53
N HIS A 278 -18.95 19.67 -3.33
CA HIS A 278 -20.07 19.17 -2.53
C HIS A 278 -20.85 18.11 -3.31
N GLN A 279 -20.62 16.83 -3.00
CA GLN A 279 -21.31 15.70 -3.63
C GLN A 279 -21.34 14.48 -2.69
N ASN A 280 -22.12 13.45 -3.03
CA ASN A 280 -22.41 12.32 -2.13
C ASN A 280 -21.60 11.04 -2.41
N SER A 281 -20.63 11.10 -3.32
CA SER A 281 -19.67 10.04 -3.62
C SER A 281 -18.39 10.57 -4.28
N GLY A 282 -17.46 9.68 -4.60
CA GLY A 282 -16.13 10.07 -5.06
C GLY A 282 -15.17 10.44 -3.95
N GLU A 283 -14.04 10.96 -4.39
CA GLU A 283 -12.89 11.40 -3.60
C GLU A 283 -12.86 12.93 -3.43
N HIS A 284 -13.49 13.68 -4.33
CA HIS A 284 -13.69 15.12 -4.19
C HIS A 284 -14.33 15.57 -2.86
N PRO A 285 -15.48 15.02 -2.40
CA PRO A 285 -16.11 15.46 -1.15
C PRO A 285 -15.34 15.02 0.10
N LYS A 286 -14.36 14.13 -0.05
CA LYS A 286 -13.45 13.71 1.02
C LYS A 286 -12.20 14.59 1.07
N GLY A 287 -12.06 15.52 0.14
CA GLY A 287 -10.86 16.35 0.02
C GLY A 287 -9.65 15.60 -0.51
N ARG A 288 -9.86 14.46 -1.18
CA ARG A 288 -8.81 13.52 -1.62
C ARG A 288 -8.59 13.50 -3.12
N ALA A 289 -9.29 14.36 -3.87
CA ALA A 289 -9.11 14.46 -5.30
C ALA A 289 -9.01 15.89 -5.80
N CYS A 290 -8.31 16.03 -6.92
CA CYS A 290 -8.26 17.25 -7.71
C CYS A 290 -8.28 16.93 -9.21
N ASP A 291 -9.02 17.75 -9.95
CA ASP A 291 -9.02 17.78 -11.40
C ASP A 291 -8.09 18.88 -11.88
N PHE A 292 -7.00 18.49 -12.53
CA PHE A 292 -6.01 19.40 -13.08
C PHE A 292 -6.29 19.61 -14.57
N ALA A 293 -6.74 20.80 -14.96
CA ALA A 293 -7.09 21.10 -16.34
C ALA A 293 -5.89 20.94 -17.29
N ALA A 294 -6.18 20.43 -18.49
CA ALA A 294 -5.22 20.40 -19.59
C ALA A 294 -5.00 21.81 -20.17
N ASP A 295 -6.03 22.65 -20.14
CA ASP A 295 -6.00 24.05 -20.59
C ASP A 295 -5.73 25.01 -19.42
N LYS A 296 -5.17 26.19 -19.72
CA LYS A 296 -4.65 27.10 -18.69
C LYS A 296 -5.74 27.66 -17.79
N ASN A 297 -6.85 28.07 -18.39
CA ASN A 297 -7.85 28.94 -17.76
C ASN A 297 -9.17 28.23 -17.44
N GLY A 298 -9.18 26.90 -17.34
CA GLY A 298 -10.37 26.13 -16.98
C GLY A 298 -10.46 24.79 -17.70
N PHE A 299 -11.57 24.10 -17.45
CA PHE A 299 -11.91 22.85 -18.13
C PHE A 299 -12.45 23.17 -19.53
N GLY A 300 -11.59 23.04 -20.55
CA GLY A 300 -11.93 23.28 -21.95
C GLY A 300 -12.66 22.11 -22.63
N GLY A 301 -12.57 22.04 -23.95
CA GLY A 301 -13.05 20.89 -24.72
C GLY A 301 -12.09 19.69 -24.66
N VAL A 302 -12.30 18.69 -25.53
CA VAL A 302 -11.37 17.56 -25.67
C VAL A 302 -9.95 18.08 -25.87
N ALA A 303 -9.02 17.70 -24.98
CA ALA A 303 -7.65 18.19 -25.06
C ALA A 303 -6.99 17.71 -26.36
N THR A 304 -6.42 18.65 -27.10
CA THR A 304 -5.65 18.40 -28.32
C THR A 304 -4.29 19.09 -28.23
N GLY A 305 -3.40 18.83 -29.18
CA GLY A 305 -2.11 19.50 -29.32
C GLY A 305 -1.33 19.66 -28.01
N SER A 306 -0.98 20.92 -27.67
CA SER A 306 -0.18 21.24 -26.49
C SER A 306 -0.86 20.89 -25.16
N SER A 307 -2.19 21.04 -25.06
CA SER A 307 -2.97 20.69 -23.86
C SER A 307 -2.95 19.20 -23.60
N LYS A 308 -3.08 18.38 -24.64
CA LYS A 308 -2.98 16.92 -24.50
C LYS A 308 -1.56 16.50 -24.08
N THR A 309 -0.54 17.13 -24.64
CA THR A 309 0.87 16.91 -24.25
C THR A 309 1.11 17.32 -22.79
N TYR A 310 0.52 18.42 -22.33
CA TYR A 310 0.56 18.84 -20.93
C TYR A 310 -0.10 17.79 -20.01
N GLY A 311 -1.34 17.37 -20.32
CA GLY A 311 -2.05 16.36 -19.55
C GLY A 311 -1.30 15.02 -19.47
N ASN A 312 -0.71 14.57 -20.59
CA ASN A 312 0.14 13.37 -20.60
C ASN A 312 1.33 13.48 -19.65
N ARG A 313 2.04 14.62 -19.63
CA ARG A 313 3.16 14.85 -18.72
C ARG A 313 2.72 14.91 -17.26
N LEU A 314 1.58 15.54 -16.98
CA LEU A 314 1.03 15.64 -15.64
C LEU A 314 0.58 14.28 -15.09
N ALA A 315 -0.15 13.50 -15.88
CA ALA A 315 -0.54 12.14 -15.51
C ALA A 315 0.69 11.28 -15.21
N ASN A 316 1.72 11.35 -16.06
CA ASN A 316 2.97 10.63 -15.84
C ASN A 316 3.72 11.11 -14.59
N PHE A 317 3.72 12.42 -14.29
CA PHE A 317 4.29 12.94 -13.05
C PHE A 317 3.65 12.31 -11.81
N PHE A 318 2.32 12.23 -11.74
CA PHE A 318 1.63 11.59 -10.63
C PHE A 318 1.91 10.09 -10.55
N ILE A 319 1.98 9.40 -11.70
CA ILE A 319 2.28 7.97 -11.76
C ILE A 319 3.70 7.67 -11.27
N SER A 320 4.70 8.41 -11.77
CA SER A 320 6.10 8.26 -11.38
C SER A 320 6.33 8.60 -9.89
N ASN A 321 5.49 9.48 -9.33
CA ASN A 321 5.54 9.86 -7.92
C ASN A 321 4.47 9.16 -7.06
N SER A 322 3.81 8.12 -7.57
CA SER A 322 2.62 7.52 -6.94
C SER A 322 2.83 7.08 -5.49
N GLY A 323 3.94 6.37 -5.20
CA GLY A 323 4.28 5.97 -3.84
C GLY A 323 4.69 7.12 -2.92
N ARG A 324 5.17 8.24 -3.49
CA ARG A 324 5.59 9.43 -2.75
C ARG A 324 4.39 10.31 -2.38
N LEU A 325 3.40 10.37 -3.25
CA LEU A 325 2.19 11.19 -3.06
C LEU A 325 1.00 10.40 -2.49
N GLY A 326 1.11 9.07 -2.39
CA GLY A 326 0.02 8.22 -1.89
C GLY A 326 -1.16 8.13 -2.85
N VAL A 327 -0.86 8.03 -4.15
CA VAL A 327 -1.87 8.00 -5.22
C VAL A 327 -2.69 6.73 -5.15
N LEU A 328 -4.02 6.88 -5.14
CA LEU A 328 -4.98 5.80 -5.30
C LEU A 328 -5.18 5.48 -6.78
N TYR A 329 -5.43 6.50 -7.60
CA TYR A 329 -5.57 6.37 -9.04
C TYR A 329 -5.41 7.71 -9.75
N VAL A 330 -5.15 7.63 -11.06
CA VAL A 330 -5.13 8.78 -11.97
C VAL A 330 -6.07 8.48 -13.11
N ILE A 331 -6.98 9.39 -13.46
CA ILE A 331 -7.85 9.26 -14.65
C ILE A 331 -7.43 10.31 -15.66
N TRP A 332 -7.15 9.87 -16.87
CA TRP A 332 -6.78 10.74 -17.98
C TRP A 332 -7.18 10.12 -19.30
N PHE A 333 -7.87 10.90 -20.12
CA PHE A 333 -8.21 10.59 -21.50
C PHE A 333 -8.91 9.23 -21.63
N ARG A 334 -9.99 9.03 -20.85
CA ARG A 334 -10.81 7.81 -20.81
C ARG A 334 -10.04 6.56 -20.37
N ARG A 335 -9.02 6.76 -19.55
CA ARG A 335 -8.21 5.69 -18.97
C ARG A 335 -8.02 5.95 -17.50
N ILE A 336 -7.97 4.89 -16.72
CA ILE A 336 -7.63 4.93 -15.30
C ILE A 336 -6.32 4.20 -15.09
N TRP A 337 -5.39 4.82 -14.40
CA TRP A 337 -4.17 4.20 -13.91
C TRP A 337 -4.36 3.78 -12.46
N LEU A 338 -4.04 2.52 -12.17
CA LEU A 338 -4.05 1.96 -10.83
C LEU A 338 -2.62 1.54 -10.42
N PRO A 339 -2.20 1.77 -9.16
CA PRO A 339 -0.92 1.25 -8.65
C PRO A 339 -0.76 -0.27 -8.79
N SER A 340 -1.88 -1.00 -8.88
CA SER A 340 -1.92 -2.46 -8.95
C SER A 340 -1.77 -3.03 -10.36
N SER A 341 -2.17 -2.30 -11.39
CA SER A 341 -2.36 -2.86 -12.74
C SER A 341 -2.06 -1.90 -13.90
N GLY A 342 -1.61 -0.68 -13.60
CA GLY A 342 -1.31 0.33 -14.62
C GLY A 342 -2.56 0.87 -15.30
N TRP A 343 -2.40 1.34 -16.55
CA TRP A 343 -3.49 1.92 -17.31
C TRP A 343 -4.51 0.86 -17.76
N LYS A 344 -5.78 1.13 -17.53
CA LYS A 344 -6.95 0.40 -18.05
C LYS A 344 -7.87 1.36 -18.79
N SER A 345 -8.66 0.82 -19.71
CA SER A 345 -9.77 1.58 -20.29
C SER A 345 -10.74 1.97 -19.18
N TYR A 346 -11.17 3.22 -19.18
CA TYR A 346 -12.12 3.76 -18.23
C TYR A 346 -13.21 4.46 -19.02
N SER A 347 -14.22 3.68 -19.42
CA SER A 347 -15.34 4.19 -20.16
C SER A 347 -16.50 4.45 -19.21
N GLY A 348 -16.53 5.65 -18.66
CA GLY A 348 -17.77 6.24 -18.21
C GLY A 348 -17.76 7.71 -18.61
N ALA A 349 -18.73 8.06 -19.44
CA ALA A 349 -19.61 9.21 -19.26
C ALA A 349 -20.13 9.74 -20.60
N HIS A 350 -21.46 9.82 -20.65
CA HIS A 350 -22.33 10.94 -21.07
C HIS A 350 -22.00 11.86 -22.27
N GLY A 351 -20.96 11.57 -23.05
CA GLY A 351 -20.64 12.25 -24.31
C GLY A 351 -19.94 13.60 -24.18
N ASP A 352 -19.57 14.06 -22.98
CA ASP A 352 -18.85 15.33 -22.78
C ASP A 352 -17.38 15.14 -22.34
N PRO A 353 -16.49 16.11 -22.64
CA PRO A 353 -15.05 15.98 -22.37
C PRO A 353 -14.68 15.92 -20.89
N SER A 354 -15.44 16.59 -20.01
CA SER A 354 -15.13 16.63 -18.58
C SER A 354 -15.41 15.27 -17.97
N SER A 355 -16.61 14.74 -18.15
CA SER A 355 -16.97 13.46 -17.55
C SER A 355 -16.12 12.31 -18.15
N ASN A 356 -15.67 12.42 -19.40
CA ASN A 356 -14.73 11.49 -20.03
C ASN A 356 -13.25 11.70 -19.67
N HIS A 357 -12.93 12.70 -18.84
CA HIS A 357 -11.55 13.05 -18.46
C HIS A 357 -10.66 13.37 -19.65
N GLU A 358 -11.24 13.91 -20.72
CA GLU A 358 -10.51 14.27 -21.94
C GLU A 358 -9.93 15.68 -21.87
N ASN A 359 -10.35 16.51 -20.91
CA ASN A 359 -9.92 17.89 -20.74
C ASN A 359 -9.16 18.17 -19.43
N HIS A 360 -9.03 17.18 -18.54
CA HIS A 360 -8.30 17.30 -17.27
C HIS A 360 -7.73 15.95 -16.80
N VAL A 361 -6.65 16.00 -16.03
CA VAL A 361 -6.11 14.86 -15.28
C VAL A 361 -6.75 14.84 -13.90
N HIS A 362 -7.52 13.81 -13.60
CA HIS A 362 -8.06 13.59 -12.26
C HIS A 362 -7.04 12.81 -11.44
N LEU A 363 -6.72 13.32 -10.26
CA LEU A 363 -5.86 12.66 -9.27
C LEU A 363 -6.67 12.35 -8.03
N SER A 364 -6.57 11.11 -7.54
CA SER A 364 -7.05 10.71 -6.22
C SER A 364 -5.91 10.22 -5.34
N VAL A 365 -5.88 10.66 -4.08
CA VAL A 365 -4.87 10.29 -3.07
C VAL A 365 -5.51 9.65 -1.83
N ARG A 366 -4.70 8.96 -1.02
CA ARG A 366 -5.16 8.17 0.13
C ARG A 366 -5.61 8.99 1.33
#